data_AF-A0A7K8S4S4-F1
#
_entry.id   AF-A0A7K8S4S4-F1
#
_cell.length_a   1.000
_cell.length_b   1.000
_cell.length_c   1.000
_cell.angle_alpha   90.00
_cell.angle_beta   90.00
_cell.angle_gamma   90.00
#
_symmetry.space_group_name_H-M   'P 1'
#
loop_
_entity.id
_entity.type
_entity.pdbx_description
1 polymer ?
#
loop_
_entity_poly.entity_id
_entity_poly.type
_entity_poly.pdbx_seq_one_letter_code
_entity_poly.pdbx_strand_id
1 'polypeptide(L)'
;SPRHYPALKTLEHLEHTFLPQVSHYRFCKVMVDNIPRLREEIKELSMSDLKDFLESIRKHSDKIGETAMKQAQQQRNLDNIVSQQPRIGGGKKSKKEFSASSELEVKNTSPMSEQDSGILDVEDEDEEEEVPGAQDLVDFSPVYRCLHIYSVLGARETFESYYRKQRRKQARLVLQPPSNMHETLDGYRKYFNQIVGFFVVEDHILHTTQGLVNRAYIDELWEMALSKTIAALRTHSSYCSDPSLVLDLKNLIVLFADTLQGYGFPVNQLFDMLLEIQDQYSETLLKKWAGVFRNILDSDNYSPIPVSNEEVYRKIIGQFPFHDAELEKQPFPKKFPFSEFVPQVYSQIKEFIYACLKFSEDLHLSSTEVDDMIRKSTNLLLTRTLSNCLQNVIKRKNVGLTELVQIIINTTHLEKSCKFLEEFITNITNVLPETVHTTKLYGTTTFKDARHAAEEEIYTNLNQKIDQFLQLADYDWMAPEPGSRASEYLVDLIGFLRSTFAVFTHLPVSPPSLLPLGDLKPRGLCWKQGLPLLSSLSSVCQSPCPWLVKGAFYPLFFPTEFARSGPVPGFQGDTLQLAFIDLRQV
;
A
#
# COMPACT_ATOMS: atom_id res chain seq x y z
N SER A 1 -5.03 56.08 -3.86
CA SER A 1 -4.43 57.41 -4.12
C SER A 1 -2.90 57.35 -4.19
N PRO A 2 -2.23 57.87 -5.25
CA PRO A 2 -0.78 57.67 -5.49
C PRO A 2 0.13 58.84 -5.03
N ARG A 3 -0.39 59.84 -4.30
CA ARG A 3 0.34 61.12 -4.07
C ARG A 3 1.05 61.26 -2.71
N HIS A 4 1.07 60.24 -1.87
CA HIS A 4 1.61 60.36 -0.49
C HIS A 4 3.13 60.55 -0.43
N TYR A 5 3.88 59.92 -1.34
CA TYR A 5 5.34 60.09 -1.39
C TYR A 5 5.78 61.46 -1.92
N PRO A 6 5.25 61.96 -3.06
CA PRO A 6 5.49 63.35 -3.48
C PRO A 6 5.10 64.35 -2.39
N ALA A 7 4.03 64.08 -1.64
CA ALA A 7 3.62 64.92 -0.52
C ALA A 7 4.66 64.93 0.62
N LEU A 8 5.23 63.77 1.00
CA LEU A 8 6.31 63.68 1.99
C LEU A 8 7.58 64.40 1.55
N LYS A 9 8.02 64.21 0.30
CA LYS A 9 9.20 64.90 -0.26
C LYS A 9 9.00 66.42 -0.33
N THR A 10 7.78 66.85 -0.68
CA THR A 10 7.42 68.28 -0.69
C THR A 10 7.37 68.85 0.72
N LEU A 11 6.85 68.10 1.70
CA LEU A 11 6.84 68.48 3.12
C LEU A 11 8.25 68.62 3.69
N GLU A 12 9.14 67.69 3.36
CA GLU A 12 10.55 67.72 3.78
C GLU A 12 11.31 68.91 3.17
N HIS A 13 11.06 69.20 1.88
CA HIS A 13 11.63 70.37 1.21
C HIS A 13 11.07 71.69 1.78
N LEU A 14 9.77 71.72 2.12
CA LEU A 14 9.12 72.84 2.80
C LEU A 14 9.75 73.09 4.18
N GLU A 15 9.98 72.05 4.98
CA GLU A 15 10.55 72.11 6.32
C GLU A 15 12.01 72.55 6.34
N HIS A 16 12.85 71.98 5.47
CA HIS A 16 14.29 72.19 5.52
C HIS A 16 14.80 73.32 4.63
N THR A 17 14.09 73.67 3.55
CA THR A 17 14.57 74.67 2.58
C THR A 17 13.83 75.99 2.69
N PHE A 18 12.49 75.96 2.77
CA PHE A 18 11.68 77.18 2.69
C PHE A 18 11.33 77.77 4.07
N LEU A 19 10.90 76.95 5.03
CA LEU A 19 10.49 77.42 6.36
C LEU A 19 11.60 78.12 7.17
N PRO A 20 12.90 77.76 7.07
CA PRO A 20 13.97 78.50 7.74
C PRO A 20 14.15 79.92 7.18
N GLN A 21 13.91 80.12 5.88
CA GLN A 21 14.07 81.40 5.19
C GLN A 21 12.96 82.42 5.53
N VAL A 22 11.76 81.93 5.87
CA VAL A 22 10.58 82.75 6.23
C VAL A 22 10.18 82.66 7.71
N SER A 23 11.09 82.17 8.56
CA SER A 23 10.89 81.91 10.00
C SER A 23 10.39 83.10 10.84
N HIS A 24 10.47 84.33 10.33
CA HIS A 24 10.00 85.55 10.97
C HIS A 24 8.47 85.73 10.93
N TYR A 25 7.74 84.99 10.08
CA TYR A 25 6.28 85.09 10.01
C TYR A 25 5.56 84.14 10.97
N ARG A 26 4.48 84.64 11.59
CA ARG A 26 3.68 83.88 12.57
C ARG A 26 2.99 82.64 11.97
N PHE A 27 2.65 82.68 10.68
CA PHE A 27 2.06 81.52 9.98
C PHE A 27 3.07 80.38 9.79
N CYS A 28 4.38 80.68 9.68
CA CYS A 28 5.41 79.64 9.56
C CYS A 28 5.49 78.78 10.81
N LYS A 29 5.31 79.35 12.01
CA LYS A 29 5.20 78.57 13.26
C LYS A 29 4.00 77.61 13.22
N VAL A 30 2.84 78.09 12.76
CA VAL A 30 1.64 77.24 12.62
C VAL A 30 1.85 76.14 11.57
N MET A 31 2.58 76.40 10.48
CA MET A 31 2.89 75.37 9.49
C MET A 31 3.86 74.32 10.05
N VAL A 32 4.93 74.74 10.74
CA VAL A 32 5.87 73.84 11.41
C VAL A 32 5.15 72.94 12.42
N ASP A 33 4.22 73.48 13.21
CA ASP A 33 3.44 72.71 14.18
C ASP A 33 2.49 71.69 13.51
N ASN A 34 2.08 71.91 12.26
CA ASN A 34 1.17 71.02 11.52
C ASN A 34 1.89 69.97 10.66
N ILE A 35 3.18 70.14 10.34
CA ILE A 35 3.97 69.17 9.57
C ILE A 35 3.99 67.78 10.24
N PRO A 36 4.21 67.66 11.57
CA PRO A 36 4.12 66.37 12.26
C PRO A 36 2.75 65.71 12.12
N ARG A 37 1.65 66.49 12.19
CA ARG A 37 0.28 65.99 12.03
C ARG A 37 0.05 65.43 10.62
N LEU A 38 0.53 66.12 9.59
CA LEU A 38 0.43 65.65 8.21
C LEU A 38 1.27 64.39 7.95
N ARG A 39 2.46 64.29 8.56
CA ARG A 39 3.27 63.05 8.52
C ARG A 39 2.54 61.88 9.18
N GLU A 40 1.89 62.12 10.30
CA GLU A 40 1.10 61.10 11.01
C GLU A 40 -0.15 60.68 10.25
N GLU A 41 -0.85 61.62 9.59
CA GLU A 41 -1.98 61.33 8.71
C GLU A 41 -1.57 60.48 7.50
N ILE A 42 -0.43 60.81 6.86
CA ILE A 42 0.12 60.00 5.76
C ILE A 42 0.52 58.60 6.25
N LYS A 43 1.05 58.49 7.46
CA LYS A 43 1.40 57.22 8.10
C LYS A 43 0.15 56.36 8.34
N GLU A 44 -0.89 56.91 8.94
CA GLU A 44 -2.18 56.24 9.17
C GLU A 44 -2.83 55.78 7.86
N LEU A 45 -2.87 56.63 6.83
CA LEU A 45 -3.41 56.28 5.52
C LEU A 45 -2.65 55.12 4.88
N SER A 46 -1.31 55.14 4.95
CA SER A 46 -0.49 54.03 4.45
C SER A 46 -0.79 52.74 5.21
N MET A 47 -0.95 52.80 6.54
CA MET A 47 -1.31 51.63 7.35
C MET A 47 -2.71 51.10 7.05
N SER A 48 -3.64 51.94 6.63
CA SER A 48 -4.94 51.50 6.13
C SER A 48 -4.80 50.72 4.82
N ASP A 49 -4.07 51.27 3.84
CA ASP A 49 -3.78 50.59 2.57
C ASP A 49 -3.15 49.20 2.81
N LEU A 50 -2.23 49.10 3.79
CA LEU A 50 -1.62 47.82 4.19
C LEU A 50 -2.63 46.84 4.80
N LYS A 51 -3.56 47.30 5.64
CA LYS A 51 -4.58 46.43 6.24
C LYS A 51 -5.50 45.85 5.17
N ASP A 52 -5.89 46.69 4.20
CA ASP A 52 -6.71 46.26 3.07
C ASP A 52 -5.96 45.23 2.21
N PHE A 53 -4.66 45.43 2.00
CA PHE A 53 -3.80 44.46 1.35
C PHE A 53 -3.71 43.12 2.11
N LEU A 54 -3.52 43.16 3.44
CA LEU A 54 -3.45 41.95 4.28
C LEU A 54 -4.77 41.16 4.26
N GLU A 55 -5.91 41.83 4.16
CA GLU A 55 -7.22 41.21 4.01
C GLU A 55 -7.43 40.66 2.59
N SER A 56 -6.95 41.37 1.57
CA SER A 56 -7.00 40.92 0.17
C SER A 56 -6.19 39.65 -0.05
N ILE A 57 -4.93 39.58 0.43
CA ILE A 57 -4.12 38.36 0.32
C ILE A 57 -4.83 37.18 0.97
N ARG A 58 -5.45 37.39 2.14
CA ARG A 58 -6.13 36.31 2.84
C ARG A 58 -7.22 35.67 1.98
N LYS A 59 -7.93 36.45 1.16
CA LYS A 59 -8.97 35.97 0.24
C LYS A 59 -8.40 35.30 -1.01
N HIS A 60 -7.24 35.76 -1.49
CA HIS A 60 -6.62 35.25 -2.72
C HIS A 60 -5.61 34.11 -2.47
N SER A 61 -5.18 33.89 -1.23
CA SER A 61 -4.18 32.88 -0.86
C SER A 61 -4.53 31.48 -1.36
N ASP A 62 -5.81 31.08 -1.29
CA ASP A 62 -6.26 29.78 -1.79
C ASP A 62 -6.05 29.64 -3.31
N LYS A 63 -6.42 30.68 -4.08
CA LYS A 63 -6.23 30.70 -5.53
C LYS A 63 -4.75 30.72 -5.92
N ILE A 64 -3.94 31.51 -5.21
CA ILE A 64 -2.49 31.59 -5.45
C ILE A 64 -1.85 30.22 -5.21
N GLY A 65 -2.23 29.53 -4.13
CA GLY A 65 -1.72 28.20 -3.86
C GLY A 65 -2.21 27.16 -4.86
N GLU A 66 -3.47 27.25 -5.30
CA GLU A 66 -4.00 26.37 -6.35
C GLU A 66 -3.21 26.51 -7.65
N THR A 67 -2.99 27.75 -8.09
CA THR A 67 -2.20 28.10 -9.27
C THR A 67 -0.76 27.57 -9.16
N ALA A 68 -0.10 27.78 -8.01
CA ALA A 68 1.25 27.30 -7.77
C ALA A 68 1.33 25.75 -7.78
N MET A 69 0.37 25.07 -7.16
CA MET A 69 0.32 23.60 -7.17
C MET A 69 0.00 23.04 -8.56
N LYS A 70 -0.85 23.72 -9.37
CA LYS A 70 -1.08 23.33 -10.77
C LYS A 70 0.17 23.47 -11.62
N GLN A 71 0.92 24.56 -11.44
CA GLN A 71 2.18 24.79 -12.14
C GLN A 71 3.23 23.71 -11.80
N ALA A 72 3.36 23.37 -10.51
CA ALA A 72 4.24 22.28 -10.07
C ALA A 72 3.83 20.92 -10.66
N GLN A 73 2.52 20.65 -10.76
CA GLN A 73 2.01 19.42 -11.36
C GLN A 73 2.33 19.35 -12.87
N GLN A 74 2.22 20.46 -13.60
CA GLN A 74 2.58 20.54 -15.02
C GLN A 74 4.08 20.32 -15.21
N GLN A 75 4.93 20.95 -14.40
CA GLN A 75 6.39 20.74 -14.43
C GLN A 75 6.75 19.27 -14.19
N ARG A 76 6.11 18.63 -13.20
CA ARG A 76 6.30 17.21 -12.93
C ARG A 76 5.84 16.31 -14.08
N ASN A 77 4.73 16.65 -14.74
CA ASN A 77 4.28 15.91 -15.92
C ASN A 77 5.29 16.01 -17.07
N LEU A 78 5.84 17.20 -17.30
CA LEU A 78 6.89 17.43 -18.30
C LEU A 78 8.17 16.64 -17.97
N ASP A 79 8.62 16.66 -16.72
CA ASP A 79 9.80 15.91 -16.26
C ASP A 79 9.61 14.39 -16.35
N ASN A 80 8.40 13.89 -16.10
CA ASN A 80 8.03 12.49 -16.28
C ASN A 80 8.04 12.08 -17.77
N ILE A 81 7.55 12.94 -18.67
CA ILE A 81 7.57 12.70 -20.13
C ILE A 81 9.02 12.69 -20.65
N VAL A 82 9.86 13.62 -20.17
CA VAL A 82 11.29 13.69 -20.53
C VAL A 82 12.06 12.46 -19.99
N SER A 83 11.69 11.95 -18.81
CA SER A 83 12.32 10.77 -18.21
C SER A 83 11.92 9.44 -18.86
N GLN A 84 10.77 9.38 -19.55
CA GLN A 84 10.28 8.16 -20.24
C GLN A 84 10.76 7.99 -21.69
N GLN A 85 11.54 8.93 -22.26
CA GLN A 85 12.20 8.68 -23.55
C GLN A 85 13.37 7.68 -23.37
N PRO A 86 13.35 6.50 -24.00
CA PRO A 86 14.49 5.61 -23.99
C PRO A 86 15.61 6.27 -24.79
N ARG A 87 16.74 6.57 -24.13
CA ARG A 87 17.99 6.89 -24.81
C ARG A 87 18.39 5.69 -25.67
N ILE A 88 18.05 5.74 -26.96
CA ILE A 88 18.68 4.90 -27.98
C ILE A 88 20.14 5.36 -28.08
N GLY A 89 21.01 4.61 -27.41
CA GLY A 89 22.45 4.83 -27.40
C GLY A 89 23.07 4.55 -28.76
N GLY A 90 23.42 5.60 -29.49
CA GLY A 90 24.46 5.58 -30.52
C GLY A 90 25.81 5.90 -29.90
N GLY A 91 26.61 4.88 -29.61
CA GLY A 91 27.94 5.04 -29.03
C GLY A 91 28.91 5.78 -29.96
N LYS A 92 29.66 6.74 -29.40
CA LYS A 92 31.02 7.06 -29.85
C LYS A 92 31.82 7.67 -28.71
N LYS A 93 32.83 6.91 -28.28
CA LYS A 93 33.93 7.35 -27.42
C LYS A 93 34.64 8.55 -28.05
N SER A 94 35.02 9.54 -27.25
CA SER A 94 36.26 10.30 -27.44
C SER A 94 36.69 11.02 -26.16
N LYS A 95 38.01 11.14 -26.02
CA LYS A 95 38.79 11.48 -24.84
C LYS A 95 38.72 12.96 -24.45
N LYS A 96 38.89 13.18 -23.14
CA LYS A 96 39.50 14.35 -22.46
C LYS A 96 40.39 15.24 -23.36
N GLU A 97 40.19 16.56 -23.30
CA GLU A 97 41.16 17.54 -22.76
C GLU A 97 40.57 18.97 -22.67
N PHE A 98 41.37 19.90 -22.15
CA PHE A 98 41.06 20.99 -21.23
C PHE A 98 40.94 22.38 -21.91
N SER A 99 40.26 23.30 -21.23
CA SER A 99 40.42 24.78 -21.19
C SER A 99 40.13 25.72 -22.39
N ALA A 100 39.32 26.75 -22.04
CA ALA A 100 39.49 28.20 -22.26
C ALA A 100 39.13 28.86 -23.62
N SER A 101 38.14 29.77 -23.50
CA SER A 101 38.02 31.12 -24.05
C SER A 101 38.03 31.39 -25.56
N SER A 102 36.97 32.09 -25.99
CA SER A 102 36.94 33.34 -26.79
C SER A 102 36.04 33.30 -28.03
N GLU A 103 35.08 34.24 -28.02
CA GLU A 103 34.69 35.16 -29.09
C GLU A 103 34.37 34.68 -30.52
N LEU A 104 33.13 35.01 -30.90
CA LEU A 104 32.73 35.80 -32.08
C LEU A 104 32.61 35.15 -33.47
N GLU A 105 31.52 35.59 -34.11
CA GLU A 105 31.31 35.83 -35.56
C GLU A 105 30.76 34.72 -36.49
N VAL A 106 29.43 34.74 -36.63
CA VAL A 106 28.63 34.98 -37.85
C VAL A 106 29.32 34.78 -39.22
N LYS A 107 28.82 33.82 -40.03
CA LYS A 107 28.13 34.05 -41.34
C LYS A 107 28.02 32.79 -42.19
N ASN A 108 26.79 32.56 -42.65
CA ASN A 108 26.35 32.13 -43.99
C ASN A 108 26.99 30.85 -44.57
N THR A 109 26.22 29.84 -44.97
CA THR A 109 25.51 29.85 -46.27
C THR A 109 24.55 28.66 -46.36
N SER A 110 23.30 28.93 -46.75
CA SER A 110 22.36 27.99 -47.42
C SER A 110 22.86 27.70 -48.86
N PRO A 111 22.24 26.83 -49.73
CA PRO A 111 20.84 26.38 -49.69
C PRO A 111 20.48 24.99 -50.29
N MET A 112 19.16 24.71 -50.24
CA MET A 112 18.32 23.82 -51.07
C MET A 112 18.47 22.29 -51.00
N SER A 113 17.42 21.60 -50.56
CA SER A 113 16.52 20.89 -51.50
C SER A 113 15.23 20.48 -50.78
N GLU A 114 14.12 20.86 -51.41
CA GLU A 114 12.75 20.46 -51.11
C GLU A 114 12.55 18.96 -51.39
N GLN A 115 11.79 18.26 -50.54
CA GLN A 115 10.76 17.30 -50.95
C GLN A 115 9.96 16.82 -49.73
N ASP A 116 8.80 17.44 -49.56
CA ASP A 116 7.48 16.81 -49.43
C ASP A 116 7.40 15.47 -48.67
N SER A 117 6.87 15.54 -47.45
CA SER A 117 5.97 14.52 -46.91
C SER A 117 5.10 15.16 -45.84
N GLY A 118 3.98 15.74 -46.28
CA GLY A 118 2.91 16.17 -45.39
C GLY A 118 2.23 15.00 -44.71
N ILE A 119 2.26 14.98 -43.38
CA ILE A 119 1.29 14.28 -42.52
C ILE A 119 1.05 15.14 -41.29
N LEU A 120 -0.07 15.89 -41.35
CA LEU A 120 -0.93 16.35 -40.27
C LEU A 120 -0.24 16.85 -38.98
N ASP A 121 0.12 18.14 -39.01
CA ASP A 121 0.14 18.99 -37.83
C ASP A 121 -1.27 18.98 -37.23
N VAL A 122 -1.49 18.12 -36.23
CA VAL A 122 -2.55 18.37 -35.25
C VAL A 122 -2.03 19.53 -34.43
N GLU A 123 -2.53 20.72 -34.76
CA GLU A 123 -2.54 21.84 -33.85
C GLU A 123 -3.26 21.34 -32.58
N ASP A 124 -2.50 20.83 -31.61
CA ASP A 124 -2.95 20.74 -30.23
C ASP A 124 -3.18 22.20 -29.80
N GLU A 125 -4.39 22.69 -30.04
CA GLU A 125 -4.98 23.84 -29.37
C GLU A 125 -5.19 23.51 -27.88
N ASP A 126 -4.12 23.09 -27.19
CA ASP A 126 -4.01 23.40 -25.77
C ASP A 126 -3.54 24.85 -25.75
N GLU A 127 -4.50 25.78 -25.69
CA GLU A 127 -4.20 27.12 -25.20
C GLU A 127 -3.41 26.93 -23.90
N GLU A 128 -2.09 27.15 -23.97
CA GLU A 128 -1.26 27.41 -22.81
C GLU A 128 -1.86 28.66 -22.16
N GLU A 129 -2.93 28.47 -21.36
CA GLU A 129 -3.35 29.44 -20.36
C GLU A 129 -2.11 29.62 -19.49
N GLU A 130 -1.31 30.65 -19.79
CA GLU A 130 -0.23 31.14 -18.94
C GLU A 130 -0.82 31.29 -17.55
N VAL A 131 -0.55 30.29 -16.71
CA VAL A 131 -1.09 30.19 -15.35
C VAL A 131 -0.58 31.45 -14.62
N PRO A 132 -1.45 32.42 -14.28
CA PRO A 132 -0.99 33.75 -13.87
C PRO A 132 -0.12 33.65 -12.62
N GLY A 133 1.05 34.29 -12.64
CA GLY A 133 1.95 34.25 -11.49
C GLY A 133 1.29 34.89 -10.26
N ALA A 134 1.82 34.62 -9.06
CA ALA A 134 1.37 35.30 -7.84
C ALA A 134 1.42 36.84 -7.95
N GLN A 135 2.24 37.36 -8.87
CA GLN A 135 2.41 38.78 -9.20
C GLN A 135 1.23 39.38 -9.97
N ASP A 136 0.48 38.57 -10.73
CA ASP A 136 -0.69 39.01 -11.50
C ASP A 136 -1.97 38.95 -10.66
N LEU A 137 -1.95 38.15 -9.58
CA LEU A 137 -3.09 37.93 -8.70
C LEU A 137 -3.17 38.91 -7.53
N VAL A 138 -2.06 39.57 -7.15
CA VAL A 138 -1.99 40.45 -5.98
C VAL A 138 -1.17 41.71 -6.25
N ASP A 139 -1.73 42.88 -5.97
CA ASP A 139 -0.98 44.14 -5.98
C ASP A 139 -0.14 44.31 -4.70
N PHE A 140 1.18 44.16 -4.82
CA PHE A 140 2.14 44.35 -3.72
C PHE A 140 2.50 45.82 -3.46
N SER A 141 2.03 46.76 -4.29
CA SER A 141 2.31 48.20 -4.15
C SER A 141 2.05 48.77 -2.75
N PRO A 142 0.98 48.37 -2.01
CA PRO A 142 0.75 48.85 -0.65
C PRO A 142 1.89 48.52 0.30
N VAL A 143 2.50 47.33 0.20
CA VAL A 143 3.64 46.92 1.06
C VAL A 143 4.87 47.76 0.76
N TYR A 144 5.23 47.91 -0.52
CA TYR A 144 6.41 48.69 -0.92
C TYR A 144 6.25 50.16 -0.53
N ARG A 145 5.05 50.72 -0.71
CA ARG A 145 4.75 52.10 -0.32
C ARG A 145 4.87 52.30 1.19
N CYS A 146 4.27 51.42 1.99
CA CYS A 146 4.38 51.51 3.45
C CYS A 146 5.82 51.34 3.91
N LEU A 147 6.54 50.36 3.37
CA LEU A 147 7.95 50.14 3.69
C LEU A 147 8.79 51.39 3.38
N HIS A 148 8.56 52.00 2.22
CA HIS A 148 9.28 53.20 1.81
C HIS A 148 8.93 54.41 2.69
N ILE A 149 7.65 54.66 2.97
CA ILE A 149 7.20 55.76 3.83
C ILE A 149 7.79 55.63 5.24
N TYR A 150 7.73 54.43 5.83
CA TYR A 150 8.28 54.19 7.17
C TYR A 150 9.81 54.24 7.20
N SER A 151 10.48 53.90 6.10
CA SER A 151 11.93 54.07 5.96
C SER A 151 12.32 55.55 5.92
N VAL A 152 11.61 56.38 5.16
CA VAL A 152 11.85 57.84 5.09
C VAL A 152 11.59 58.51 6.44
N LEU A 153 10.60 58.04 7.19
CA LEU A 153 10.27 58.55 8.53
C LEU A 153 11.19 58.03 9.65
N GLY A 154 12.19 57.20 9.35
CA GLY A 154 13.11 56.61 10.34
C GLY A 154 12.45 55.59 11.28
N ALA A 155 11.23 55.14 10.99
CA ALA A 155 10.44 54.23 11.82
C ALA A 155 10.38 52.80 11.25
N ARG A 156 11.36 52.42 10.44
CA ARG A 156 11.39 51.16 9.68
C ARG A 156 11.21 49.92 10.55
N GLU A 157 11.92 49.82 11.68
CA GLU A 157 11.82 48.68 12.60
C GLU A 157 10.40 48.47 13.16
N THR A 158 9.66 49.57 13.39
CA THR A 158 8.28 49.48 13.90
C THR A 158 7.34 48.86 12.86
N PHE A 159 7.55 49.16 11.58
CA PHE A 159 6.80 48.56 10.48
C PHE A 159 7.16 47.09 10.29
N GLU A 160 8.46 46.75 10.30
CA GLU A 160 8.92 45.37 10.18
C GLU A 160 8.33 44.49 11.30
N SER A 161 8.36 44.98 12.54
CA SER A 161 7.76 44.30 13.70
C SER A 161 6.24 44.14 13.56
N TYR A 162 5.54 45.19 13.11
CA TYR A 162 4.09 45.13 12.88
C TYR A 162 3.73 44.11 11.81
N TYR A 163 4.39 44.18 10.65
CA TYR A 163 4.16 43.29 9.51
C TYR A 163 4.38 41.83 9.91
N ARG A 164 5.55 41.51 10.48
CA ARG A 164 5.89 40.15 10.95
C ARG A 164 4.92 39.63 11.99
N LYS A 165 4.43 40.49 12.90
CA LYS A 165 3.43 40.11 13.93
C LYS A 165 2.07 39.81 13.32
N GLN A 166 1.62 40.57 12.32
CA GLN A 166 0.34 40.31 11.64
C GLN A 166 0.42 39.05 10.77
N ARG A 167 1.48 38.88 9.98
CA ARG A 167 1.66 37.68 9.15
C ARG A 167 1.78 36.42 10.00
N ARG A 168 2.46 36.46 11.15
CA ARG A 168 2.50 35.33 12.11
C ARG A 168 1.12 34.99 12.69
N LYS A 169 0.22 35.97 12.86
CA LYS A 169 -1.18 35.71 13.25
C LYS A 169 -1.97 35.07 12.11
N GLN A 170 -1.81 35.56 10.88
CA GLN A 170 -2.47 35.00 9.70
C GLN A 170 -2.00 33.57 9.42
N ALA A 171 -0.70 33.28 9.53
CA ALA A 171 -0.15 31.93 9.43
C ALA A 171 -0.84 30.97 10.41
N ARG A 172 -1.03 31.39 11.68
CA ARG A 172 -1.71 30.55 12.68
C ARG A 172 -3.17 30.25 12.32
N LEU A 173 -3.85 31.12 11.58
CA LEU A 173 -5.24 30.91 11.15
C LEU A 173 -5.30 29.99 9.92
N VAL A 174 -4.39 30.16 8.97
CA VAL A 174 -4.28 29.30 7.77
C VAL A 174 -3.93 27.86 8.16
N LEU A 175 -3.10 27.68 9.18
CA LEU A 175 -2.69 26.36 9.69
C LEU A 175 -3.74 25.65 10.55
N GLN A 176 -4.95 26.22 10.71
CA GLN A 176 -6.03 25.52 11.40
C GLN A 176 -6.78 24.63 10.41
N PRO A 177 -6.76 23.30 10.59
CA PRO A 177 -7.44 22.40 9.67
C PRO A 177 -8.96 22.57 9.75
N PRO A 178 -9.70 22.51 8.63
CA PRO A 178 -11.15 22.42 8.63
C PRO A 178 -11.63 21.15 9.34
N SER A 179 -12.73 21.24 10.09
CA SER A 179 -13.26 20.09 10.86
C SER A 179 -13.65 18.89 9.98
N ASN A 180 -14.08 19.15 8.74
CA ASN A 180 -14.48 18.15 7.74
C ASN A 180 -13.37 17.80 6.72
N MET A 181 -12.12 18.18 7.00
CA MET A 181 -11.00 17.95 6.07
C MET A 181 -10.79 16.47 5.71
N HIS A 182 -11.10 15.56 6.63
CA HIS A 182 -10.90 14.11 6.47
C HIS A 182 -11.98 13.39 5.63
N GLU A 183 -13.08 14.07 5.30
CA GLU A 183 -14.21 13.44 4.58
C GLU A 183 -14.02 13.45 3.07
N THR A 184 -13.31 14.45 2.53
CA THR A 184 -13.16 14.64 1.08
C THR A 184 -11.75 15.11 0.71
N LEU A 185 -11.28 14.69 -0.45
CA LEU A 185 -10.00 15.15 -1.01
C LEU A 185 -9.97 16.67 -1.23
N ASP A 186 -11.10 17.28 -1.59
CA ASP A 186 -11.21 18.72 -1.77
C ASP A 186 -10.91 19.50 -0.47
N GLY A 187 -11.25 18.91 0.69
CA GLY A 187 -10.88 19.46 2.00
C GLY A 187 -9.37 19.55 2.20
N TYR A 188 -8.64 18.47 1.87
CA TYR A 188 -7.17 18.47 1.90
C TYR A 188 -6.58 19.44 0.88
N ARG A 189 -7.12 19.49 -0.34
CA ARG A 189 -6.65 20.36 -1.41
C ARG A 189 -6.74 21.83 -1.01
N LYS A 190 -7.89 22.27 -0.50
CA LYS A 190 -8.08 23.63 0.02
C LYS A 190 -7.13 23.95 1.16
N TYR A 191 -6.91 23.02 2.08
CA TYR A 191 -5.99 23.22 3.19
C TYR A 191 -4.55 23.44 2.71
N PHE A 192 -4.05 22.58 1.80
CA PHE A 192 -2.71 22.75 1.25
C PHE A 192 -2.56 23.99 0.38
N ASN A 193 -3.54 24.29 -0.47
CA ASN A 193 -3.56 25.51 -1.28
C ASN A 193 -3.41 26.75 -0.41
N GLN A 194 -4.15 26.84 0.70
CA GLN A 194 -4.05 28.00 1.61
C GLN A 194 -2.65 28.14 2.20
N ILE A 195 -2.00 27.04 2.59
CA ILE A 195 -0.64 27.03 3.12
C ILE A 195 0.36 27.46 2.03
N VAL A 196 0.32 26.84 0.85
CA VAL A 196 1.21 27.17 -0.27
C VAL A 196 1.07 28.64 -0.63
N GLY A 197 -0.16 29.13 -0.82
CA GLY A 197 -0.38 30.54 -1.16
C GLY A 197 0.14 31.51 -0.11
N PHE A 198 0.12 31.14 1.18
CA PHE A 198 0.73 31.96 2.22
C PHE A 198 2.25 32.05 2.03
N PHE A 199 2.93 30.92 1.80
CA PHE A 199 4.39 30.87 1.66
C PHE A 199 4.88 31.44 0.33
N VAL A 200 4.14 31.28 -0.77
CA VAL A 200 4.45 31.90 -2.06
C VAL A 200 4.45 33.43 -1.95
N VAL A 201 3.48 33.99 -1.21
CA VAL A 201 3.44 35.44 -0.94
C VAL A 201 4.63 35.89 -0.08
N GLU A 202 4.99 35.13 0.96
CA GLU A 202 6.17 35.46 1.78
C GLU A 202 7.48 35.34 1.02
N ASP A 203 7.62 34.33 0.15
CA ASP A 203 8.79 34.14 -0.70
C ASP A 203 8.93 35.27 -1.74
N HIS A 204 7.82 35.71 -2.34
CA HIS A 204 7.83 36.88 -3.20
C HIS A 204 8.31 38.13 -2.46
N ILE A 205 7.83 38.35 -1.22
CA ILE A 205 8.23 39.49 -0.40
C ILE A 205 9.70 39.40 0.01
N LEU A 206 10.22 38.20 0.30
CA LEU A 206 11.64 37.98 0.58
C LEU A 206 12.54 38.46 -0.56
N HIS A 207 12.18 38.13 -1.81
CA HIS A 207 12.99 38.45 -2.98
C HIS A 207 12.84 39.90 -3.45
N THR A 208 11.71 40.55 -3.16
CA THR A 208 11.41 41.90 -3.64
C THR A 208 11.68 43.00 -2.62
N THR A 209 11.64 42.70 -1.33
CA THR A 209 11.89 43.70 -0.28
C THR A 209 13.31 43.58 0.27
N GLN A 210 14.05 44.69 0.30
CA GLN A 210 15.37 44.73 0.93
C GLN A 210 15.22 44.69 2.47
N GLY A 211 15.08 43.51 3.07
CA GLY A 211 15.20 43.28 4.52
C GLY A 211 13.92 43.37 5.37
N LEU A 212 12.73 43.50 4.77
CA LEU A 212 11.46 43.43 5.53
C LEU A 212 11.28 42.02 6.12
N VAL A 213 11.60 41.02 5.33
CA VAL A 213 11.57 39.60 5.68
C VAL A 213 12.97 39.03 5.44
N ASN A 214 13.47 38.24 6.40
CA ASN A 214 14.77 37.59 6.30
C ASN A 214 14.57 36.08 6.20
N ARG A 215 15.55 35.38 5.62
CA ARG A 215 15.48 33.92 5.46
C ARG A 215 15.24 33.18 6.78
N ALA A 216 15.95 33.56 7.85
CA ALA A 216 15.75 33.00 9.19
C ALA A 216 14.32 33.16 9.73
N TYR A 217 13.64 34.28 9.44
CA TYR A 217 12.25 34.47 9.86
C TYR A 217 11.30 33.54 9.11
N ILE A 218 11.54 33.35 7.80
CA ILE A 218 10.75 32.44 6.97
C ILE A 218 10.98 31.00 7.42
N ASP A 219 12.22 30.62 7.72
CA ASP A 219 12.55 29.29 8.21
C ASP A 219 11.87 29.00 9.56
N GLU A 220 11.89 29.94 10.52
CA GLU A 220 11.14 29.81 11.79
C GLU A 220 9.62 29.65 11.57
N LEU A 221 9.07 30.40 10.62
CA LEU A 221 7.65 30.37 10.32
C LEU A 221 7.27 29.06 9.62
N TRP A 222 8.13 28.56 8.73
CA TRP A 222 8.01 27.27 8.07
C TRP A 222 8.10 26.11 9.06
N GLU A 223 9.06 26.10 10.00
CA GLU A 223 9.15 25.04 11.02
C GLU A 223 7.86 24.94 11.86
N MET A 224 7.30 26.09 12.26
CA MET A 224 6.03 26.14 12.99
C MET A 224 4.86 25.66 12.13
N ALA A 225 4.84 26.00 10.85
CA ALA A 225 3.83 25.56 9.90
C ALA A 225 3.90 24.06 9.62
N LEU A 226 5.11 23.55 9.38
CA LEU A 226 5.40 22.15 9.12
C LEU A 226 5.00 21.28 10.31
N SER A 227 5.41 21.66 11.52
CA SER A 227 5.02 20.94 12.76
C SER A 227 3.50 20.84 12.92
N LYS A 228 2.77 21.93 12.67
CA LYS A 228 1.29 21.94 12.74
C LYS A 228 0.65 21.14 11.60
N THR A 229 1.20 21.23 10.41
CA THR A 229 0.70 20.52 9.22
C THR A 229 0.85 19.01 9.41
N ILE A 230 2.01 18.55 9.90
CA ILE A 230 2.23 17.13 10.24
C ILE A 230 1.27 16.67 11.33
N ALA A 231 1.07 17.46 12.39
CA ALA A 231 0.12 17.11 13.46
C ALA A 231 -1.32 17.01 12.95
N ALA A 232 -1.74 17.95 12.08
CA ALA A 232 -3.04 17.91 11.43
C ALA A 232 -3.17 16.68 10.51
N LEU A 233 -2.17 16.41 9.67
CA LEU A 233 -2.16 15.26 8.77
C LEU A 233 -2.21 13.94 9.52
N ARG A 234 -1.41 13.76 10.57
CA ARG A 234 -1.43 12.55 11.40
C ARG A 234 -2.79 12.31 12.06
N THR A 235 -3.45 13.39 12.49
CA THR A 235 -4.79 13.30 13.08
C THR A 235 -5.83 12.95 12.01
N HIS A 236 -5.86 13.67 10.89
CA HIS A 236 -6.89 13.49 9.86
C HIS A 236 -6.68 12.23 9.01
N SER A 237 -5.43 11.80 8.76
CA SER A 237 -5.13 10.56 8.05
C SER A 237 -5.66 9.36 8.83
N SER A 238 -5.58 9.36 10.17
CA SER A 238 -6.03 8.25 11.03
C SER A 238 -7.50 7.87 10.85
N TYR A 239 -8.35 8.82 10.44
CA TYR A 239 -9.77 8.60 10.16
C TYR A 239 -10.04 8.03 8.76
N CYS A 240 -9.07 8.11 7.84
CA CYS A 240 -9.20 7.59 6.49
C CYS A 240 -9.15 6.05 6.52
N SER A 241 -10.29 5.44 6.17
CA SER A 241 -10.44 3.98 6.09
C SER A 241 -10.52 3.45 4.65
N ASP A 242 -10.53 4.34 3.66
CA ASP A 242 -10.58 3.97 2.25
C ASP A 242 -9.19 4.01 1.61
N PRO A 243 -8.69 2.89 1.05
CA PRO A 243 -7.40 2.86 0.34
C PRO A 243 -7.29 3.87 -0.80
N SER A 244 -8.39 4.20 -1.49
CA SER A 244 -8.34 5.13 -2.63
C SER A 244 -8.09 6.57 -2.19
N LEU A 245 -8.84 7.04 -1.19
CA LEU A 245 -8.62 8.36 -0.57
C LEU A 245 -7.21 8.51 0.02
N VAL A 246 -6.65 7.45 0.61
CA VAL A 246 -5.29 7.48 1.17
C VAL A 246 -4.23 7.62 0.07
N LEU A 247 -4.41 6.94 -1.07
CA LEU A 247 -3.52 7.11 -2.24
C LEU A 247 -3.60 8.52 -2.82
N ASP A 248 -4.82 9.05 -2.97
CA ASP A 248 -4.99 10.39 -3.51
C ASP A 248 -4.45 11.45 -2.55
N LEU A 249 -4.59 11.24 -1.23
CA LEU A 249 -3.95 12.06 -0.20
C LEU A 249 -2.42 12.01 -0.30
N LYS A 250 -1.83 10.81 -0.50
CA LYS A 250 -0.39 10.66 -0.71
C LYS A 250 0.06 11.48 -1.92
N ASN A 251 -0.63 11.37 -3.05
CA ASN A 251 -0.28 12.12 -4.27
C ASN A 251 -0.36 13.63 -4.06
N LEU A 252 -1.36 14.08 -3.30
CA LEU A 252 -1.53 15.48 -2.96
C LEU A 252 -0.44 16.00 -2.01
N ILE A 253 0.00 15.19 -1.04
CA ILE A 253 1.12 15.53 -0.14
C ILE A 253 2.44 15.59 -0.92
N VAL A 254 2.68 14.66 -1.85
CA VAL A 254 3.85 14.70 -2.73
C VAL A 254 3.85 15.98 -3.55
N LEU A 255 2.73 16.31 -4.21
CA LEU A 255 2.61 17.56 -4.97
C LEU A 255 2.85 18.80 -4.08
N PHE A 256 2.31 18.81 -2.86
CA PHE A 256 2.53 19.87 -1.89
C PHE A 256 4.01 20.00 -1.49
N ALA A 257 4.70 18.88 -1.28
CA ALA A 257 6.12 18.84 -0.97
C ALA A 257 6.96 19.35 -2.16
N ASP A 258 6.71 18.86 -3.37
CA ASP A 258 7.42 19.26 -4.59
C ASP A 258 7.26 20.76 -4.86
N THR A 259 6.02 21.28 -4.72
CA THR A 259 5.72 22.70 -4.90
C THR A 259 6.57 23.56 -3.96
N LEU A 260 6.62 23.21 -2.67
CA LEU A 260 7.38 23.96 -1.68
C LEU A 260 8.90 23.77 -1.81
N GLN A 261 9.34 22.60 -2.24
CA GLN A 261 10.75 22.35 -2.57
C GLN A 261 11.21 23.22 -3.74
N GLY A 262 10.34 23.48 -4.73
CA GLY A 262 10.58 24.43 -5.82
C GLY A 262 10.85 25.87 -5.35
N TYR A 263 10.23 26.30 -4.25
CA TYR A 263 10.52 27.59 -3.59
C TYR A 263 11.69 27.51 -2.59
N GLY A 264 12.35 26.35 -2.49
CA GLY A 264 13.54 26.14 -1.65
C GLY A 264 13.23 25.89 -0.17
N PHE A 265 12.01 25.47 0.19
CA PHE A 265 11.68 25.07 1.57
C PHE A 265 12.11 23.62 1.85
N PRO A 266 12.59 23.31 3.08
CA PRO A 266 12.94 21.94 3.45
C PRO A 266 11.68 21.10 3.70
N VAL A 267 11.53 19.98 2.98
CA VAL A 267 10.33 19.13 2.99
C VAL A 267 10.53 17.71 3.53
N ASN A 268 11.73 17.35 4.00
CA ASN A 268 12.06 15.98 4.43
C ASN A 268 11.07 15.39 5.46
N GLN A 269 10.60 16.19 6.42
CA GLN A 269 9.64 15.72 7.44
C GLN A 269 8.26 15.36 6.85
N LEU A 270 7.91 15.89 5.67
CA LEU A 270 6.70 15.49 4.95
C LEU A 270 6.84 14.09 4.36
N PHE A 271 8.03 13.73 3.88
CA PHE A 271 8.33 12.38 3.41
C PHE A 271 8.37 11.36 4.55
N ASP A 272 8.92 11.74 5.71
CA ASP A 272 8.83 10.90 6.92
C ASP A 272 7.36 10.64 7.30
N MET A 273 6.51 11.67 7.22
CA MET A 273 5.07 11.55 7.45
C MET A 273 4.37 10.68 6.38
N LEU A 274 4.81 10.72 5.11
CA LEU A 274 4.30 9.83 4.06
C LEU A 274 4.59 8.35 4.38
N LEU A 275 5.75 8.04 4.96
CA LEU A 275 6.07 6.69 5.44
C LEU A 275 5.18 6.26 6.61
N GLU A 276 4.79 7.18 7.50
CA GLU A 276 3.78 6.87 8.53
C GLU A 276 2.39 6.58 7.92
N ILE A 277 1.98 7.33 6.90
CA ILE A 277 0.73 7.06 6.15
C ILE A 277 0.82 5.71 5.43
N GLN A 278 1.99 5.32 4.95
CA GLN A 278 2.23 4.05 4.28
C GLN A 278 1.91 2.85 5.17
N ASP A 279 2.31 2.89 6.44
CA ASP A 279 1.97 1.86 7.43
C ASP A 279 0.44 1.78 7.63
N GLN A 280 -0.23 2.94 7.74
CA GLN A 280 -1.68 3.00 7.85
C GLN A 280 -2.41 2.48 6.60
N TYR A 281 -1.91 2.83 5.42
CA TYR A 281 -2.40 2.32 4.14
C TYR A 281 -2.28 0.80 4.09
N SER A 282 -1.12 0.27 4.49
CA SER A 282 -0.86 -1.17 4.54
C SER A 282 -1.84 -1.89 5.45
N GLU A 283 -2.13 -1.36 6.64
CA GLU A 283 -3.13 -1.92 7.56
C GLU A 283 -4.55 -1.88 6.98
N THR A 284 -4.92 -0.79 6.33
CA THR A 284 -6.24 -0.64 5.68
C THR A 284 -6.40 -1.60 4.50
N LEU A 285 -5.34 -1.77 3.72
CA LEU A 285 -5.26 -2.71 2.60
C LEU A 285 -5.43 -4.15 3.10
N LEU A 286 -4.74 -4.53 4.18
CA LEU A 286 -4.87 -5.85 4.81
C LEU A 286 -6.31 -6.13 5.26
N LYS A 287 -7.00 -5.15 5.85
CA LYS A 287 -8.42 -5.30 6.24
C LYS A 287 -9.34 -5.52 5.05
N LYS A 288 -9.16 -4.75 3.97
CA LYS A 288 -9.95 -4.91 2.74
C LYS A 288 -9.73 -6.28 2.11
N TRP A 289 -8.48 -6.72 1.98
CA TRP A 289 -8.14 -8.04 1.42
C TRP A 289 -8.57 -9.20 2.33
N ALA A 290 -8.64 -9.01 3.65
CA ALA A 290 -9.25 -9.99 4.55
C ALA A 290 -10.72 -10.28 4.19
N GLY A 291 -11.47 -9.25 3.83
CA GLY A 291 -12.84 -9.37 3.35
C GLY A 291 -12.92 -10.10 2.01
N VAL A 292 -12.04 -9.74 1.07
CA VAL A 292 -11.98 -10.39 -0.26
C VAL A 292 -11.64 -11.88 -0.14
N PHE A 293 -10.62 -12.25 0.64
CA PHE A 293 -10.26 -13.65 0.86
C PHE A 293 -11.38 -14.43 1.54
N ARG A 294 -12.09 -13.83 2.50
CA ARG A 294 -13.24 -14.46 3.13
C ARG A 294 -14.34 -14.74 2.13
N ASN A 295 -14.66 -13.78 1.25
CA ASN A 295 -15.67 -13.97 0.21
C ASN A 295 -15.28 -15.07 -0.77
N ILE A 296 -14.00 -15.13 -1.19
CA ILE A 296 -13.49 -16.19 -2.08
C ILE A 296 -13.65 -17.55 -1.41
N LEU A 297 -13.20 -17.68 -0.16
CA LEU A 297 -13.31 -18.92 0.61
C LEU A 297 -14.76 -19.35 0.84
N ASP A 298 -15.66 -18.40 1.09
CA ASP A 298 -17.09 -18.70 1.31
C ASP A 298 -17.82 -19.09 0.02
N SER A 299 -17.34 -18.61 -1.13
CA SER A 299 -17.92 -18.91 -2.45
C SER A 299 -17.35 -20.16 -3.12
N ASP A 300 -16.21 -20.69 -2.64
CA ASP A 300 -15.54 -21.82 -3.28
C ASP A 300 -16.33 -23.11 -3.09
N ASN A 301 -16.34 -23.94 -4.14
CA ASN A 301 -17.00 -25.25 -4.12
C ASN A 301 -16.08 -26.38 -3.63
N TYR A 302 -14.82 -26.06 -3.33
CA TYR A 302 -13.78 -27.00 -2.87
C TYR A 302 -13.73 -28.30 -3.69
N SER A 303 -13.86 -28.16 -5.01
CA SER A 303 -13.79 -29.27 -5.95
C SER A 303 -12.73 -29.05 -7.03
N PRO A 304 -12.10 -30.12 -7.55
CA PRO A 304 -11.17 -30.03 -8.67
C PRO A 304 -11.82 -29.35 -9.89
N ILE A 305 -11.17 -28.32 -10.47
CA ILE A 305 -11.76 -27.56 -11.60
C ILE A 305 -11.84 -28.44 -12.86
N PRO A 306 -13.04 -28.72 -13.40
CA PRO A 306 -13.20 -29.43 -14.66
C PRO A 306 -13.01 -28.47 -15.84
N VAL A 307 -12.18 -28.86 -16.79
CA VAL A 307 -11.86 -28.07 -17.98
C VAL A 307 -12.33 -28.84 -19.21
N SER A 308 -13.38 -28.33 -19.83
CA SER A 308 -13.98 -28.96 -21.02
C SER A 308 -13.37 -28.48 -22.33
N ASN A 309 -12.80 -27.27 -22.36
CA ASN A 309 -12.29 -26.60 -23.57
C ASN A 309 -10.88 -26.04 -23.38
N GLU A 310 -10.12 -25.93 -24.47
CA GLU A 310 -8.76 -25.35 -24.47
C GLU A 310 -8.75 -23.86 -24.08
N GLU A 311 -9.80 -23.11 -24.40
CA GLU A 311 -9.92 -21.68 -24.02
C GLU A 311 -9.95 -21.49 -22.50
N VAL A 312 -10.72 -22.34 -21.80
CA VAL A 312 -10.82 -22.32 -20.34
C VAL A 312 -9.49 -22.75 -19.71
N TYR A 313 -8.81 -23.72 -20.32
CA TYR A 313 -7.47 -24.15 -19.91
C TYR A 313 -6.45 -22.99 -19.98
N ARG A 314 -6.40 -22.27 -21.11
CA ARG A 314 -5.50 -21.11 -21.29
C ARG A 314 -5.81 -19.98 -20.31
N LYS A 315 -7.09 -19.71 -20.04
CA LYS A 315 -7.49 -18.70 -19.06
C LYS A 315 -6.96 -19.02 -17.67
N ILE A 316 -7.08 -20.27 -17.22
CA ILE A 316 -6.62 -20.70 -15.90
C ILE A 316 -5.08 -20.67 -15.81
N ILE A 317 -4.37 -21.11 -16.86
CA ILE A 317 -2.90 -21.04 -16.90
C ILE A 317 -2.39 -19.60 -16.95
N GLY A 318 -3.10 -18.69 -17.64
CA GLY A 318 -2.78 -17.27 -17.64
C GLY A 318 -2.94 -16.62 -16.27
N GLN A 319 -3.88 -17.11 -15.45
CA GLN A 319 -4.10 -16.62 -14.08
C GLN A 319 -3.14 -17.24 -13.08
N PHE A 320 -2.85 -18.53 -13.20
CA PHE A 320 -2.02 -19.28 -12.27
C PHE A 320 -0.94 -20.09 -13.01
N PRO A 321 0.36 -19.85 -12.73
CA PRO A 321 1.45 -20.57 -13.39
C PRO A 321 1.49 -22.03 -12.93
N PHE A 322 0.82 -22.91 -13.68
CA PHE A 322 0.80 -24.35 -13.45
C PHE A 322 1.24 -25.11 -14.69
N HIS A 323 2.26 -25.95 -14.53
CA HIS A 323 2.79 -26.81 -15.58
C HIS A 323 2.75 -28.26 -15.11
N ASP A 324 2.01 -29.08 -15.84
CA ASP A 324 1.93 -30.52 -15.60
C ASP A 324 1.94 -31.26 -16.95
N ALA A 325 3.09 -31.87 -17.25
CA ALA A 325 3.34 -32.57 -18.51
C ALA A 325 2.43 -33.79 -18.72
N GLU A 326 1.82 -34.31 -17.66
CA GLU A 326 0.91 -35.45 -17.70
C GLU A 326 -0.53 -34.98 -17.96
N LEU A 327 -0.92 -33.84 -17.39
CA LEU A 327 -2.20 -33.17 -17.66
C LEU A 327 -2.27 -32.57 -19.08
N GLU A 328 -1.14 -32.10 -19.62
CA GLU A 328 -1.05 -31.59 -20.98
C GLU A 328 -1.35 -32.66 -22.04
N LYS A 329 -0.94 -33.91 -21.80
CA LYS A 329 -1.10 -35.03 -22.73
C LYS A 329 -2.51 -35.66 -22.73
N GLN A 330 -3.33 -35.40 -21.72
CA GLN A 330 -4.67 -35.99 -21.64
C GLN A 330 -5.67 -35.33 -22.62
N PRO A 331 -6.64 -36.07 -23.18
CA PRO A 331 -7.74 -35.48 -23.95
C PRO A 331 -8.72 -34.75 -23.02
N PHE A 332 -9.45 -33.76 -23.55
CA PHE A 332 -10.51 -33.09 -22.80
C PHE A 332 -11.70 -34.04 -22.55
N PRO A 333 -12.41 -33.94 -21.41
CA PRO A 333 -12.26 -32.94 -20.35
C PRO A 333 -11.13 -33.25 -19.35
N LYS A 334 -10.28 -32.25 -19.09
CA LYS A 334 -9.19 -32.32 -18.10
C LYS A 334 -9.71 -31.89 -16.73
N LYS A 335 -9.06 -32.31 -15.65
CA LYS A 335 -9.38 -31.85 -14.29
C LYS A 335 -8.12 -31.31 -13.62
N PHE A 336 -8.12 -30.06 -13.21
CA PHE A 336 -7.04 -29.53 -12.38
C PHE A 336 -7.14 -30.09 -10.97
N PRO A 337 -6.01 -30.40 -10.30
CA PRO A 337 -6.03 -30.98 -8.97
C PRO A 337 -6.47 -29.98 -7.87
N PHE A 338 -6.50 -28.68 -8.18
CA PHE A 338 -6.88 -27.60 -7.27
C PHE A 338 -8.26 -27.01 -7.61
N SER A 339 -8.90 -26.36 -6.65
CA SER A 339 -10.17 -25.62 -6.83
C SER A 339 -9.95 -24.18 -7.28
N GLU A 340 -11.03 -23.46 -7.60
CA GLU A 340 -10.99 -22.05 -8.05
C GLU A 340 -10.36 -21.11 -7.01
N PHE A 341 -10.36 -21.51 -5.75
CA PHE A 341 -9.62 -20.83 -4.68
C PHE A 341 -8.15 -20.55 -5.02
N VAL A 342 -7.43 -21.48 -5.66
CA VAL A 342 -5.98 -21.31 -5.92
C VAL A 342 -5.70 -20.19 -6.93
N PRO A 343 -6.27 -20.21 -8.16
CA PRO A 343 -6.08 -19.10 -9.10
C PRO A 343 -6.62 -17.76 -8.60
N GLN A 344 -7.77 -17.75 -7.91
CA GLN A 344 -8.37 -16.52 -7.41
C GLN A 344 -7.51 -15.87 -6.31
N VAL A 345 -7.06 -16.65 -5.31
CA VAL A 345 -6.18 -16.13 -4.26
C VAL A 345 -4.85 -15.64 -4.83
N TYR A 346 -4.26 -16.38 -5.78
CA TYR A 346 -3.02 -15.98 -6.43
C TYR A 346 -3.18 -14.65 -7.20
N SER A 347 -4.28 -14.47 -7.94
CA SER A 347 -4.60 -13.20 -8.61
C SER A 347 -4.75 -12.05 -7.61
N GLN A 348 -5.46 -12.29 -6.50
CA GLN A 348 -5.67 -11.27 -5.48
C GLN A 348 -4.37 -10.89 -4.74
N ILE A 349 -3.43 -11.82 -4.56
CA ILE A 349 -2.10 -11.52 -4.04
C ILE A 349 -1.30 -10.64 -5.02
N LYS A 350 -1.39 -10.91 -6.33
CA LYS A 350 -0.78 -10.03 -7.35
C LYS A 350 -1.38 -8.63 -7.33
N GLU A 351 -2.71 -8.51 -7.25
CA GLU A 351 -3.39 -7.22 -7.14
C GLU A 351 -2.98 -6.46 -5.87
N PHE A 352 -2.79 -7.16 -4.75
CA PHE A 352 -2.24 -6.55 -3.53
C PHE A 352 -0.82 -6.02 -3.75
N ILE A 353 0.06 -6.79 -4.39
CA ILE A 353 1.43 -6.38 -4.70
C ILE A 353 1.42 -5.12 -5.57
N TYR A 354 0.56 -5.06 -6.60
CA TYR A 354 0.40 -3.86 -7.42
C TYR A 354 -0.12 -2.66 -6.61
N ALA A 355 -1.05 -2.87 -5.68
CA ALA A 355 -1.55 -1.81 -4.81
C ALA A 355 -0.48 -1.27 -3.84
N CYS A 356 0.44 -2.12 -3.38
CA CYS A 356 1.62 -1.71 -2.61
C CYS A 356 2.62 -0.95 -3.48
N LEU A 357 2.88 -1.42 -4.71
CA LEU A 357 3.76 -0.75 -5.67
C LEU A 357 3.25 0.65 -6.00
N LYS A 358 1.95 0.79 -6.31
CA LYS A 358 1.34 2.08 -6.64
C LYS A 358 1.50 3.11 -5.52
N PHE A 359 1.50 2.67 -4.26
CA PHE A 359 1.77 3.56 -3.12
C PHE A 359 3.25 4.00 -3.07
N SER A 360 4.16 3.08 -3.42
CA SER A 360 5.62 3.31 -3.37
C SER A 360 6.16 4.27 -4.43
N GLU A 361 5.40 4.50 -5.50
CA GLU A 361 5.71 5.49 -6.53
C GLU A 361 5.90 6.87 -5.88
N ASP A 362 6.86 7.66 -6.34
CA ASP A 362 7.10 9.05 -5.90
C ASP A 362 7.47 9.27 -4.42
N LEU A 363 7.83 8.22 -3.68
CA LEU A 363 8.33 8.36 -2.30
C LEU A 363 9.85 8.63 -2.23
N HIS A 364 10.52 8.84 -3.37
CA HIS A 364 11.99 8.93 -3.50
C HIS A 364 12.76 7.75 -2.89
N LEU A 365 12.10 6.61 -2.75
CA LEU A 365 12.71 5.38 -2.26
C LEU A 365 13.57 4.75 -3.36
N SER A 366 14.67 4.12 -2.94
CA SER A 366 15.46 3.27 -3.83
C SER A 366 14.66 2.02 -4.22
N SER A 367 14.95 1.45 -5.41
CA SER A 367 14.31 0.20 -5.86
C SER A 367 14.45 -0.94 -4.85
N THR A 368 15.56 -0.97 -4.09
CA THR A 368 15.79 -1.94 -3.01
C THR A 368 14.86 -1.72 -1.81
N GLU A 369 14.63 -0.48 -1.39
CA GLU A 369 13.71 -0.17 -0.28
C GLU A 369 12.27 -0.49 -0.67
N VAL A 370 11.87 -0.22 -1.92
CA VAL A 370 10.56 -0.59 -2.46
C VAL A 370 10.37 -2.11 -2.46
N ASP A 371 11.38 -2.87 -2.89
CA ASP A 371 11.36 -4.33 -2.88
C ASP A 371 11.18 -4.90 -1.47
N ASP A 372 11.99 -4.45 -0.51
CA ASP A 372 11.89 -4.86 0.89
C ASP A 372 10.52 -4.52 1.50
N MET A 373 10.00 -3.33 1.20
CA MET A 373 8.70 -2.86 1.65
C MET A 373 7.55 -3.73 1.11
N ILE A 374 7.56 -4.05 -0.18
CA ILE A 374 6.56 -4.92 -0.82
C ILE A 374 6.64 -6.34 -0.24
N ARG A 375 7.86 -6.89 -0.06
CA ARG A 375 8.05 -8.22 0.54
C ARG A 375 7.53 -8.28 1.97
N LYS A 376 7.85 -7.27 2.80
CA LYS A 376 7.35 -7.17 4.18
C LYS A 376 5.82 -7.12 4.21
N SER A 377 5.21 -6.28 3.37
CA SER A 377 3.75 -6.13 3.29
C SER A 377 3.06 -7.41 2.81
N THR A 378 3.63 -8.07 1.80
CA THR A 378 3.14 -9.36 1.28
C THR A 378 3.28 -10.46 2.33
N ASN A 379 4.36 -10.46 3.12
CA ASN A 379 4.54 -11.40 4.22
C ASN A 379 3.48 -11.21 5.31
N LEU A 380 3.12 -9.97 5.67
CA LEU A 380 1.98 -9.72 6.57
C LEU A 380 0.65 -10.20 5.97
N LEU A 381 0.42 -10.00 4.67
CA LEU A 381 -0.78 -10.49 4.00
C LEU A 381 -0.89 -12.02 4.14
N LEU A 382 0.18 -12.75 3.84
CA LEU A 382 0.20 -14.20 3.90
C LEU A 382 0.08 -14.70 5.35
N THR A 383 1.00 -14.30 6.23
CA THR A 383 1.12 -14.83 7.60
C THR A 383 -0.02 -14.42 8.53
N ARG A 384 -0.54 -13.19 8.40
CA ARG A 384 -1.56 -12.66 9.31
C ARG A 384 -2.95 -12.77 8.71
N THR A 385 -3.13 -12.32 7.47
CA THR A 385 -4.48 -12.17 6.90
C THR A 385 -4.98 -13.48 6.30
N LEU A 386 -4.23 -14.05 5.36
CA LEU A 386 -4.61 -15.28 4.68
C LEU A 386 -4.59 -16.47 5.65
N SER A 387 -3.57 -16.58 6.52
CA SER A 387 -3.52 -17.60 7.58
C SER A 387 -4.75 -17.56 8.48
N ASN A 388 -5.14 -16.39 8.99
CA ASN A 388 -6.34 -16.26 9.81
C ASN A 388 -7.62 -16.62 9.04
N CYS A 389 -7.71 -16.26 7.75
CA CYS A 389 -8.86 -16.67 6.93
C CYS A 389 -8.92 -18.19 6.76
N LEU A 390 -7.79 -18.85 6.48
CA LEU A 390 -7.71 -20.30 6.37
C LEU A 390 -8.04 -21.00 7.68
N GLN A 391 -7.49 -20.55 8.81
CA GLN A 391 -7.80 -21.09 10.14
C GLN A 391 -9.29 -20.98 10.47
N ASN A 392 -9.92 -19.86 10.11
CA ASN A 392 -11.35 -19.67 10.30
C ASN A 392 -12.18 -20.62 9.44
N VAL A 393 -11.73 -20.97 8.25
CA VAL A 393 -12.42 -21.96 7.40
C VAL A 393 -12.21 -23.36 7.94
N ILE A 394 -10.97 -23.74 8.26
CA ILE A 394 -10.63 -25.08 8.77
C ILE A 394 -11.43 -25.41 10.04
N LYS A 395 -11.57 -24.45 10.96
CA LYS A 395 -12.26 -24.65 12.24
C LYS A 395 -13.79 -24.54 12.17
N ARG A 396 -14.39 -24.40 10.98
CA ARG A 396 -15.86 -24.36 10.84
C ARG A 396 -16.43 -25.76 11.09
N LYS A 397 -17.44 -25.84 11.96
CA LYS A 397 -18.10 -27.11 12.35
C LYS A 397 -18.77 -27.88 11.20
N ASN A 398 -18.99 -27.26 10.05
CA ASN A 398 -19.72 -27.85 8.93
C ASN A 398 -18.83 -28.23 7.74
N VAL A 399 -17.50 -28.14 7.86
CA VAL A 399 -16.61 -28.47 6.74
C VAL A 399 -16.55 -29.99 6.57
N GLY A 400 -16.85 -30.44 5.35
CA GLY A 400 -16.77 -31.84 4.98
C GLY A 400 -15.33 -32.34 4.91
N LEU A 401 -15.11 -33.62 5.18
CA LEU A 401 -13.77 -34.24 5.12
C LEU A 401 -13.12 -34.08 3.73
N THR A 402 -13.92 -34.16 2.66
CA THR A 402 -13.50 -33.94 1.28
C THR A 402 -13.03 -32.50 1.03
N GLU A 403 -13.67 -31.53 1.66
CA GLU A 403 -13.34 -30.10 1.55
C GLU A 403 -12.01 -29.81 2.27
N LEU A 404 -11.80 -30.40 3.46
CA LEU A 404 -10.52 -30.29 4.17
C LEU A 404 -9.36 -30.89 3.36
N VAL A 405 -9.58 -32.04 2.71
CA VAL A 405 -8.59 -32.64 1.80
C VAL A 405 -8.28 -31.72 0.62
N GLN A 406 -9.30 -31.11 0.02
CA GLN A 406 -9.10 -30.18 -1.08
C GLN A 406 -8.36 -28.92 -0.62
N ILE A 407 -8.63 -28.40 0.59
CA ILE A 407 -7.88 -27.28 1.19
C ILE A 407 -6.39 -27.65 1.33
N ILE A 408 -6.05 -28.88 1.74
CA ILE A 408 -4.64 -29.33 1.81
C ILE A 408 -3.98 -29.36 0.42
N ILE A 409 -4.69 -29.85 -0.59
CA ILE A 409 -4.17 -29.87 -1.96
C ILE A 409 -3.95 -28.42 -2.44
N ASN A 410 -4.93 -27.56 -2.22
CA ASN A 410 -4.89 -26.16 -2.60
C ASN A 410 -3.73 -25.39 -1.93
N THR A 411 -3.54 -25.55 -0.61
CA THR A 411 -2.43 -24.92 0.11
C THR A 411 -1.08 -25.43 -0.36
N THR A 412 -0.99 -26.70 -0.78
CA THR A 412 0.24 -27.26 -1.39
C THR A 412 0.55 -26.63 -2.74
N HIS A 413 -0.46 -26.35 -3.57
CA HIS A 413 -0.25 -25.64 -4.84
C HIS A 413 0.10 -24.16 -4.62
N LEU A 414 -0.53 -23.49 -3.65
CA LEU A 414 -0.16 -22.13 -3.27
C LEU A 414 1.26 -22.05 -2.70
N GLU A 415 1.68 -23.02 -1.88
CA GLU A 415 3.06 -23.14 -1.36
C GLU A 415 4.09 -23.16 -2.50
N LYS A 416 3.84 -23.96 -3.54
CA LYS A 416 4.71 -24.01 -4.73
C LYS A 416 4.72 -22.68 -5.49
N SER A 417 3.58 -21.98 -5.52
CA SER A 417 3.43 -20.72 -6.24
C SER A 417 4.15 -19.53 -5.61
N CYS A 418 4.55 -19.63 -4.34
CA CYS A 418 5.31 -18.58 -3.65
C CYS A 418 6.61 -18.21 -4.37
N LYS A 419 7.28 -19.15 -5.05
CA LYS A 419 8.49 -18.87 -5.84
C LYS A 419 8.20 -17.93 -7.01
N PHE A 420 7.07 -18.14 -7.70
CA PHE A 420 6.65 -17.26 -8.79
C PHE A 420 6.22 -15.88 -8.27
N LEU A 421 5.71 -15.78 -7.05
CA LEU A 421 5.45 -14.48 -6.41
C LEU A 421 6.75 -13.75 -6.07
N GLU A 422 7.77 -14.45 -5.59
CA GLU A 422 9.09 -13.86 -5.34
C GLU A 422 9.72 -13.33 -6.64
N GLU A 423 9.71 -14.12 -7.71
CA GLU A 423 10.18 -13.70 -9.04
C GLU A 423 9.36 -12.52 -9.58
N PHE A 424 8.05 -12.53 -9.38
CA PHE A 424 7.17 -11.45 -9.81
C PHE A 424 7.48 -10.13 -9.10
N ILE A 425 7.72 -10.16 -7.78
CA ILE A 425 8.12 -8.95 -7.03
C ILE A 425 9.45 -8.43 -7.58
N THR A 426 10.46 -9.29 -7.73
CA THR A 426 11.78 -8.91 -8.26
C THR A 426 11.70 -8.30 -9.67
N ASN A 427 10.86 -8.89 -10.54
CA ASN A 427 10.66 -8.39 -11.91
C ASN A 427 9.98 -7.02 -11.94
N ILE A 428 9.05 -6.77 -11.03
CA ILE A 428 8.35 -5.48 -10.94
C ILE A 428 9.25 -4.39 -10.37
N THR A 429 10.09 -4.72 -9.40
CA THR A 429 10.98 -3.76 -8.74
C THR A 429 12.28 -3.53 -9.51
N ASN A 430 12.55 -4.32 -10.56
CA ASN A 430 13.78 -4.30 -11.37
C ASN A 430 15.08 -4.43 -10.54
N VAL A 431 15.00 -5.07 -9.37
CA VAL A 431 16.16 -5.29 -8.50
C VAL A 431 16.92 -6.54 -8.97
N LEU A 432 18.25 -6.43 -9.08
CA LEU A 432 19.09 -7.57 -9.46
C LEU A 432 19.03 -8.67 -8.39
N PRO A 433 18.96 -9.96 -8.78
CA PRO A 433 18.90 -11.08 -7.84
C PRO A 433 20.05 -11.13 -6.83
N GLU A 434 21.21 -10.58 -7.17
CA GLU A 434 22.41 -10.57 -6.32
C GLU A 434 22.33 -9.55 -5.17
N THR A 435 21.51 -8.50 -5.28
CA THR A 435 21.29 -7.48 -4.25
C THR A 435 20.10 -7.79 -3.33
N VAL A 436 19.38 -8.91 -3.54
CA VAL A 436 18.27 -9.34 -2.68
C VAL A 436 18.82 -9.90 -1.38
N HIS A 437 19.27 -9.01 -0.51
CA HIS A 437 19.61 -9.36 0.85
C HIS A 437 18.29 -9.44 1.66
N THR A 438 17.95 -10.64 2.14
CA THR A 438 17.43 -10.90 3.51
C THR A 438 15.99 -11.40 3.72
N THR A 439 14.98 -11.23 2.86
CA THR A 439 13.63 -11.78 3.16
C THR A 439 12.98 -12.59 2.03
N LYS A 440 13.02 -13.92 2.18
CA LYS A 440 12.14 -14.84 1.42
C LYS A 440 10.69 -14.65 1.86
N LEU A 441 9.73 -15.00 1.00
CA LEU A 441 8.33 -15.01 1.38
C LEU A 441 8.08 -16.12 2.41
N TYR A 442 7.52 -15.76 3.56
CA TYR A 442 7.06 -16.69 4.60
C TYR A 442 5.75 -17.41 4.22
N GLY A 443 5.34 -17.34 2.95
CA GLY A 443 4.22 -18.11 2.45
C GLY A 443 4.41 -19.60 2.64
N THR A 444 5.64 -20.12 2.48
CA THR A 444 5.93 -21.55 2.64
C THR A 444 5.66 -22.05 4.06
N THR A 445 6.08 -21.32 5.09
CA THR A 445 5.80 -21.67 6.49
C THR A 445 4.31 -21.52 6.80
N THR A 446 3.69 -20.43 6.34
CA THR A 446 2.26 -20.16 6.57
C THR A 446 1.36 -21.27 6.01
N PHE A 447 1.62 -21.70 4.77
CA PHE A 447 0.82 -22.76 4.14
C PHE A 447 1.11 -24.13 4.75
N LYS A 448 2.35 -24.38 5.23
CA LYS A 448 2.65 -25.58 6.03
C LYS A 448 1.85 -25.60 7.32
N ASP A 449 1.77 -24.50 8.07
CA ASP A 449 1.02 -24.43 9.32
C ASP A 449 -0.48 -24.62 9.09
N ALA A 450 -1.03 -23.99 8.04
CA ALA A 450 -2.42 -24.21 7.63
C ALA A 450 -2.70 -25.67 7.24
N ARG A 451 -1.74 -26.34 6.57
CA ARG A 451 -1.85 -27.77 6.25
C ARG A 451 -1.87 -28.64 7.51
N HIS A 452 -0.98 -28.41 8.46
CA HIS A 452 -0.97 -29.17 9.72
C HIS A 452 -2.30 -28.98 10.49
N ALA A 453 -2.83 -27.76 10.55
CA ALA A 453 -4.13 -27.50 11.18
C ALA A 453 -5.28 -28.22 10.46
N ALA A 454 -5.28 -28.27 9.13
CA ALA A 454 -6.27 -29.03 8.36
C ALA A 454 -6.14 -30.53 8.60
N GLU A 455 -4.92 -31.07 8.70
CA GLU A 455 -4.66 -32.48 9.02
C GLU A 455 -5.16 -32.86 10.43
N GLU A 456 -4.96 -31.98 11.42
CA GLU A 456 -5.44 -32.16 12.79
C GLU A 456 -7.00 -32.15 12.85
N GLU A 457 -7.64 -31.27 12.09
CA GLU A 457 -9.10 -31.22 12.02
C GLU A 457 -9.69 -32.44 11.30
N ILE A 458 -9.05 -32.90 10.21
CA ILE A 458 -9.38 -34.16 9.53
C ILE A 458 -9.37 -35.32 10.53
N TYR A 459 -8.32 -35.39 11.34
CA TYR A 459 -8.17 -36.42 12.36
C TYR A 459 -9.28 -36.34 13.42
N THR A 460 -9.57 -35.14 13.91
CA THR A 460 -10.62 -34.92 14.92
C THR A 460 -12.00 -35.29 14.38
N ASN A 461 -12.32 -34.89 13.14
CA ASN A 461 -13.60 -35.20 12.49
C ASN A 461 -13.74 -36.71 12.21
N LEU A 462 -12.67 -37.34 11.74
CA LEU A 462 -12.64 -38.78 11.48
C LEU A 462 -12.86 -39.58 12.78
N ASN A 463 -12.20 -39.19 13.89
CA ASN A 463 -12.44 -39.82 15.19
C ASN A 463 -13.87 -39.58 15.68
N GLN A 464 -14.41 -38.37 15.58
CA GLN A 464 -15.80 -38.10 15.97
C GLN A 464 -16.80 -38.94 15.17
N LYS A 465 -16.58 -39.10 13.87
CA LYS A 465 -17.40 -39.97 13.01
C LYS A 465 -17.31 -41.43 13.46
N ILE A 466 -16.11 -41.91 13.77
CA ILE A 466 -15.91 -43.29 14.25
C ILE A 466 -16.57 -43.49 15.61
N ASP A 467 -16.42 -42.54 16.54
CA ASP A 467 -17.06 -42.58 17.85
C ASP A 467 -18.59 -42.59 17.71
N GLN A 468 -19.16 -41.84 16.76
CA GLN A 468 -20.60 -41.90 16.45
C GLN A 468 -21.02 -43.28 15.95
N PHE A 469 -20.24 -43.92 15.06
CA PHE A 469 -20.49 -45.30 14.63
C PHE A 469 -20.41 -46.30 15.79
N LEU A 470 -19.46 -46.12 16.72
CA LEU A 470 -19.31 -46.97 17.90
C LEU A 470 -20.44 -46.76 18.92
N GLN A 471 -20.91 -45.52 19.12
CA GLN A 471 -22.05 -45.22 20.01
C GLN A 471 -23.38 -45.78 19.49
N LEU A 472 -23.52 -45.91 18.17
CA LEU A 472 -24.69 -46.53 17.54
C LEU A 472 -24.66 -48.07 17.58
N ALA A 473 -23.54 -48.66 17.97
CA ALA A 473 -23.38 -50.11 18.01
C ALA A 473 -24.09 -50.69 19.25
N ASP A 474 -25.29 -51.24 19.04
CA ASP A 474 -26.02 -52.00 20.06
C ASP A 474 -25.63 -53.48 19.97
N TYR A 475 -24.73 -53.90 20.85
CA TYR A 475 -24.31 -55.30 20.95
C TYR A 475 -25.13 -56.00 22.05
N ASP A 476 -25.81 -57.08 21.70
CA ASP A 476 -26.38 -58.00 22.70
C ASP A 476 -25.26 -58.84 23.33
N TRP A 477 -24.71 -58.34 24.43
CA TRP A 477 -23.63 -58.97 25.19
C TRP A 477 -24.01 -60.32 25.82
N MET A 478 -25.27 -60.75 25.74
CA MET A 478 -25.82 -61.97 26.36
C MET A 478 -26.30 -63.02 25.34
N ALA A 479 -26.00 -62.85 24.04
CA ALA A 479 -26.48 -63.73 22.98
C ALA A 479 -25.91 -65.17 23.07
N PRO A 480 -26.72 -66.24 23.10
CA PRO A 480 -26.25 -67.60 23.39
C PRO A 480 -25.44 -68.28 22.27
N GLU A 481 -25.44 -67.75 21.04
CA GLU A 481 -24.66 -68.28 19.92
C GLU A 481 -23.88 -67.17 19.20
N PRO A 482 -22.64 -67.43 18.75
CA PRO A 482 -21.88 -66.49 17.93
C PRO A 482 -22.58 -66.31 16.58
N GLY A 483 -22.98 -65.07 16.26
CA GLY A 483 -23.57 -64.74 14.97
C GLY A 483 -22.67 -65.14 13.80
N SER A 484 -23.25 -65.80 12.78
CA SER A 484 -22.52 -66.28 11.59
C SER A 484 -22.13 -65.16 10.60
N ARG A 485 -22.41 -63.89 10.90
CA ARG A 485 -22.19 -62.73 10.02
C ARG A 485 -21.43 -61.63 10.76
N ALA A 486 -20.60 -60.90 10.03
CA ALA A 486 -19.95 -59.71 10.56
C ALA A 486 -21.00 -58.67 10.97
N SER A 487 -20.75 -57.97 12.07
CA SER A 487 -21.60 -56.87 12.56
C SER A 487 -21.85 -55.86 11.44
N GLU A 488 -23.13 -55.58 11.13
CA GLU A 488 -23.52 -54.63 10.07
C GLU A 488 -22.88 -53.25 10.29
N TYR A 489 -22.78 -52.82 11.56
CA TYR A 489 -22.08 -51.60 11.95
C TYR A 489 -20.60 -51.57 11.57
N LEU A 490 -19.89 -52.69 11.70
CA LEU A 490 -18.48 -52.79 11.34
C LEU A 490 -18.29 -52.83 9.81
N VAL A 491 -19.23 -53.44 9.08
CA VAL A 491 -19.22 -53.44 7.62
C VAL A 491 -19.44 -52.02 7.08
N ASP A 492 -20.38 -51.27 7.66
CA ASP A 492 -20.66 -49.88 7.31
C ASP A 492 -19.50 -48.95 7.70
N LEU A 493 -18.87 -49.16 8.86
CA LEU A 493 -17.67 -48.43 9.28
C LEU A 493 -16.50 -48.68 8.31
N ILE A 494 -16.25 -49.93 7.91
CA ILE A 494 -15.22 -50.26 6.93
C ILE A 494 -15.56 -49.68 5.55
N GLY A 495 -16.85 -49.68 5.16
CA GLY A 495 -17.33 -49.04 3.94
C GLY A 495 -17.07 -47.52 3.95
N PHE A 496 -17.40 -46.86 5.06
CA PHE A 496 -17.11 -45.45 5.29
C PHE A 496 -15.61 -45.15 5.24
N LEU A 497 -14.78 -45.94 5.94
CA LEU A 497 -13.32 -45.79 5.92
C LEU A 497 -12.77 -46.01 4.52
N ARG A 498 -13.21 -47.02 3.78
CA ARG A 498 -12.79 -47.26 2.38
C ARG A 498 -13.14 -46.09 1.47
N SER A 499 -14.37 -45.58 1.56
CA SER A 499 -14.81 -44.40 0.79
C SER A 499 -13.99 -43.16 1.15
N THR A 500 -13.71 -42.97 2.44
CA THR A 500 -12.93 -41.85 2.97
C THR A 500 -11.46 -41.93 2.57
N PHE A 501 -10.84 -43.11 2.70
CA PHE A 501 -9.45 -43.34 2.28
C PHE A 501 -9.25 -43.28 0.78
N ALA A 502 -10.27 -43.62 -0.03
CA ALA A 502 -10.23 -43.40 -1.47
C ALA A 502 -10.04 -41.91 -1.81
N VAL A 503 -10.70 -40.99 -1.10
CA VAL A 503 -10.54 -39.53 -1.26
C VAL A 503 -9.10 -39.10 -0.93
N PHE A 504 -8.49 -39.68 0.10
CA PHE A 504 -7.10 -39.37 0.48
C PHE A 504 -6.04 -39.86 -0.52
N THR A 505 -6.37 -40.76 -1.46
CA THR A 505 -5.40 -41.24 -2.45
C THR A 505 -4.92 -40.15 -3.42
N HIS A 506 -5.74 -39.10 -3.60
CA HIS A 506 -5.47 -37.95 -4.47
C HIS A 506 -4.54 -36.87 -3.87
N LEU A 507 -4.12 -36.99 -2.59
CA LEU A 507 -3.15 -36.08 -1.99
C LEU A 507 -1.76 -36.20 -2.67
N PRO A 508 -1.03 -35.14 -3.00
CA PRO A 508 0.28 -35.28 -3.66
C PRO A 508 1.32 -36.03 -2.80
N VAL A 509 2.09 -36.94 -3.41
CA VAL A 509 3.30 -37.54 -2.79
C VAL A 509 4.48 -36.62 -3.15
N SER A 510 5.14 -36.00 -2.17
CA SER A 510 6.42 -35.33 -2.45
C SER A 510 7.50 -36.37 -2.77
N PRO A 511 8.36 -36.15 -3.79
CA PRO A 511 9.37 -37.12 -4.18
C PRO A 511 10.41 -37.36 -3.06
N PRO A 512 11.00 -38.57 -2.97
CA PRO A 512 11.72 -39.02 -1.76
C PRO A 512 13.08 -38.38 -1.51
N SER A 513 13.53 -37.41 -2.29
CA SER A 513 14.96 -37.14 -2.46
C SER A 513 15.54 -35.91 -1.75
N LEU A 514 14.80 -35.14 -0.93
CA LEU A 514 15.35 -33.85 -0.45
C LEU A 514 15.12 -33.39 1.01
N LEU A 515 14.65 -34.21 1.97
CA LEU A 515 14.55 -33.74 3.37
C LEU A 515 15.01 -34.78 4.43
N PRO A 516 15.62 -34.33 5.56
CA PRO A 516 16.10 -35.22 6.62
C PRO A 516 14.94 -35.91 7.36
N LEU A 517 15.25 -37.05 8.02
CA LEU A 517 14.33 -37.99 8.68
C LEU A 517 13.32 -37.43 9.73
N GLY A 518 13.29 -36.12 9.99
CA GLY A 518 12.34 -35.46 10.90
C GLY A 518 10.99 -35.07 10.26
N ASP A 519 10.91 -34.94 8.93
CA ASP A 519 9.70 -34.51 8.21
C ASP A 519 8.86 -35.72 7.74
N LEU A 520 8.34 -36.50 8.70
CA LEU A 520 7.58 -37.71 8.40
C LEU A 520 6.18 -37.40 7.84
N LYS A 521 6.10 -37.25 6.51
CA LYS A 521 5.00 -37.66 5.60
C LYS A 521 3.55 -37.24 6.02
N PRO A 522 2.84 -36.36 5.29
CA PRO A 522 1.41 -36.07 5.56
C PRO A 522 0.51 -37.31 5.43
N ARG A 523 0.80 -38.23 4.48
CA ARG A 523 0.16 -39.57 4.40
C ARG A 523 0.52 -40.48 5.58
N GLY A 524 1.66 -40.24 6.24
CA GLY A 524 2.17 -41.03 7.35
C GLY A 524 1.73 -40.54 8.73
N LEU A 525 1.52 -39.24 8.92
CA LEU A 525 0.97 -38.68 10.15
C LEU A 525 -0.52 -39.03 10.30
N CYS A 526 -1.32 -38.83 9.24
CA CYS A 526 -2.74 -39.17 9.23
C CYS A 526 -2.99 -40.67 9.48
N TRP A 527 -2.05 -41.55 9.10
CA TRP A 527 -2.10 -43.00 9.36
C TRP A 527 -1.43 -43.46 10.66
N LYS A 528 -0.36 -42.81 11.14
CA LYS A 528 0.15 -43.01 12.52
C LYS A 528 -0.90 -42.62 13.56
N GLN A 529 -1.80 -41.71 13.19
CA GLN A 529 -2.98 -41.33 13.94
C GLN A 529 -4.17 -42.30 13.76
N GLY A 530 -4.08 -43.31 12.88
CA GLY A 530 -4.99 -44.47 12.90
C GLY A 530 -4.70 -45.47 14.02
N LEU A 531 -3.60 -45.31 14.78
CA LEU A 531 -3.33 -46.13 15.96
C LEU A 531 -4.33 -45.92 17.12
N PRO A 532 -4.85 -44.71 17.41
CA PRO A 532 -5.90 -44.55 18.41
C PRO A 532 -7.28 -45.14 18.02
N LEU A 533 -7.50 -45.39 16.73
CA LEU A 533 -8.58 -46.23 16.23
C LEU A 533 -8.49 -47.65 16.81
N LEU A 534 -7.25 -48.14 17.00
CA LEU A 534 -6.95 -49.43 17.61
C LEU A 534 -7.00 -49.39 19.14
N SER A 535 -6.68 -48.25 19.77
CA SER A 535 -6.85 -48.08 21.23
C SER A 535 -8.32 -47.95 21.64
N SER A 536 -9.16 -47.34 20.80
CA SER A 536 -10.61 -47.22 21.03
C SER A 536 -11.34 -48.55 20.74
N LEU A 537 -10.83 -49.37 19.82
CA LEU A 537 -11.25 -50.77 19.68
C LEU A 537 -10.78 -51.62 20.88
N SER A 538 -9.59 -51.35 21.44
CA SER A 538 -9.07 -52.03 22.63
C SER A 538 -9.89 -51.76 23.90
N SER A 539 -10.45 -50.57 24.08
CA SER A 539 -11.32 -50.26 25.23
C SER A 539 -12.68 -50.97 25.14
N VAL A 540 -13.20 -51.20 23.92
CA VAL A 540 -14.39 -52.04 23.68
C VAL A 540 -14.12 -53.52 23.96
N CYS A 541 -12.88 -53.98 23.75
CA CYS A 541 -12.47 -55.38 24.00
C CYS A 541 -12.31 -55.75 25.49
N GLN A 542 -12.35 -54.80 26.45
CA GLN A 542 -12.13 -55.08 27.88
C GLN A 542 -13.39 -55.54 28.66
N SER A 543 -14.40 -56.11 27.98
CA SER A 543 -15.62 -56.62 28.62
C SER A 543 -15.50 -58.12 28.98
N PRO A 544 -15.99 -58.59 30.15
CA PRO A 544 -15.54 -59.84 30.79
C PRO A 544 -16.27 -61.13 30.31
N CYS A 545 -16.47 -61.33 29.00
CA CYS A 545 -17.19 -62.50 28.48
C CYS A 545 -16.37 -63.34 27.46
N PRO A 546 -15.77 -64.49 27.87
CA PRO A 546 -14.86 -65.30 27.05
C PRO A 546 -15.48 -66.01 25.83
N TRP A 547 -16.80 -66.19 25.79
CA TRP A 547 -17.49 -66.94 24.73
C TRP A 547 -17.84 -66.07 23.50
N LEU A 548 -17.85 -64.73 23.66
CA LEU A 548 -18.07 -63.78 22.57
C LEU A 548 -16.80 -63.50 21.74
N VAL A 549 -15.61 -63.80 22.30
CA VAL A 549 -14.31 -63.57 21.65
C VAL A 549 -14.15 -64.39 20.36
N LYS A 550 -14.90 -65.47 20.14
CA LYS A 550 -14.86 -66.22 18.86
C LYS A 550 -15.88 -65.76 17.82
N GLY A 551 -17.03 -65.23 18.25
CA GLY A 551 -18.09 -64.72 17.36
C GLY A 551 -17.87 -63.26 16.94
N ALA A 552 -17.45 -62.41 17.87
CA ALA A 552 -17.14 -61.00 17.62
C ALA A 552 -15.75 -60.77 17.00
N PHE A 553 -14.85 -61.77 17.00
CA PHE A 553 -13.51 -61.68 16.38
C PHE A 553 -13.40 -62.40 15.02
N TYR A 554 -14.41 -63.13 14.55
CA TYR A 554 -14.47 -63.51 13.13
C TYR A 554 -14.35 -62.28 12.19
N PRO A 555 -14.94 -61.12 12.54
CA PRO A 555 -14.71 -59.84 11.86
C PRO A 555 -13.28 -59.29 11.93
N LEU A 556 -12.41 -59.66 12.88
CA LEU A 556 -11.02 -59.16 12.92
C LEU A 556 -10.12 -59.74 11.81
N PHE A 557 -10.62 -60.73 11.06
CA PHE A 557 -10.01 -61.15 9.80
C PHE A 557 -10.24 -60.17 8.63
N PHE A 558 -11.29 -59.33 8.66
CA PHE A 558 -11.57 -58.35 7.61
C PHE A 558 -10.67 -57.08 7.66
N PRO A 559 -10.33 -56.52 8.85
CA PRO A 559 -9.33 -55.45 8.99
C PRO A 559 -7.92 -55.89 8.61
N THR A 560 -7.58 -57.17 8.78
CA THR A 560 -6.30 -57.73 8.31
C THR A 560 -6.28 -57.91 6.78
N GLU A 561 -7.42 -58.20 6.15
CA GLU A 561 -7.58 -58.14 4.69
C GLU A 561 -7.51 -56.69 4.16
N PHE A 562 -8.08 -55.72 4.87
CA PHE A 562 -7.95 -54.30 4.56
C PHE A 562 -6.50 -53.82 4.69
N ALA A 563 -5.77 -54.20 5.75
CA ALA A 563 -4.34 -53.92 5.90
C ALA A 563 -3.49 -54.62 4.81
N ARG A 564 -3.88 -55.82 4.36
CA ARG A 564 -3.24 -56.55 3.25
C ARG A 564 -3.57 -56.00 1.86
N SER A 565 -4.73 -55.36 1.70
CA SER A 565 -5.19 -54.82 0.41
C SER A 565 -4.40 -53.60 -0.09
N GLY A 566 -3.42 -53.12 0.69
CA GLY A 566 -2.60 -51.97 0.32
C GLY A 566 -3.44 -50.73 -0.05
N PRO A 567 -4.34 -50.27 0.84
CA PRO A 567 -5.33 -49.24 0.51
C PRO A 567 -4.70 -47.88 0.15
N VAL A 568 -3.39 -47.70 0.40
CA VAL A 568 -2.62 -46.51 0.02
C VAL A 568 -1.29 -46.90 -0.62
N PRO A 569 -1.00 -46.49 -1.88
CA PRO A 569 0.30 -46.69 -2.51
C PRO A 569 1.40 -45.92 -1.75
N GLY A 570 2.50 -46.59 -1.37
CA GLY A 570 3.68 -45.98 -0.74
C GLY A 570 3.79 -46.10 0.79
N PHE A 571 2.85 -46.77 1.45
CA PHE A 571 2.96 -47.17 2.85
C PHE A 571 3.64 -48.54 2.95
N GLN A 572 4.65 -48.71 3.82
CA GLN A 572 5.21 -50.05 4.08
C GLN A 572 4.12 -50.87 4.78
N GLY A 573 3.67 -51.95 4.13
CA GLY A 573 2.53 -52.78 4.56
C GLY A 573 2.65 -53.36 5.97
N ASP A 574 3.84 -53.31 6.57
CA ASP A 574 4.15 -53.96 7.86
C ASP A 574 3.66 -53.16 9.08
N THR A 575 3.55 -51.82 9.02
CA THR A 575 3.20 -51.00 10.19
C THR A 575 1.72 -51.11 10.59
N LEU A 576 0.83 -51.18 9.60
CA LEU A 576 -0.60 -51.43 9.83
C LEU A 576 -0.84 -52.86 10.33
N GLN A 577 -0.09 -53.82 9.81
CA GLN A 577 -0.15 -55.21 10.27
C GLN A 577 0.31 -55.35 11.72
N LEU A 578 1.40 -54.68 12.12
CA LEU A 578 1.90 -54.69 13.50
C LEU A 578 0.87 -54.15 14.49
N ALA A 579 0.19 -53.05 14.15
CA ALA A 579 -0.80 -52.45 15.04
C ALA A 579 -2.08 -53.32 15.18
N PHE A 580 -2.46 -54.07 14.14
CA PHE A 580 -3.53 -55.08 14.23
C PHE A 580 -3.09 -56.38 14.92
N ILE A 581 -1.79 -56.71 14.89
CA ILE A 581 -1.23 -57.85 15.65
C ILE A 581 -1.31 -57.56 17.15
N ASP A 582 -0.99 -56.35 17.60
CA ASP A 582 -1.10 -55.96 19.01
C ASP A 582 -2.56 -56.02 19.51
N LEU A 583 -3.52 -55.60 18.68
CA LEU A 583 -4.96 -55.72 18.98
C LEU A 583 -5.49 -57.16 19.03
N ARG A 584 -4.79 -58.10 18.37
CA ARG A 584 -5.13 -59.52 18.36
C ARG A 584 -4.58 -60.25 19.59
N GLN A 585 -3.63 -59.64 20.28
CA GLN A 585 -3.02 -60.18 21.50
C GLN A 585 -3.79 -59.78 22.78
N VAL A 586 -4.56 -58.69 22.72
CA VAL A 586 -5.58 -58.31 23.72
C VAL A 586 -6.84 -59.14 23.49
#